data_AF-A0A2E9J9E1-F1
#
_entry.id   AF-A0A2E9J9E1-F1
#
_cell.length_a   1.000
_cell.length_b   1.000
_cell.length_c   1.000
_cell.angle_alpha   90.00
_cell.angle_beta   90.00
_cell.angle_gamma   90.00
#
_symmetry.space_group_name_H-M   'P 1'
#
loop_
_entity.id
_entity.type
_entity.pdbx_description
1 polymer ?
#
loop_
_entity_poly.entity_id
_entity_poly.type
_entity_poly.pdbx_seq_one_letter_code
_entity_poly.pdbx_strand_id
1 'polypeptide(L)'
;MILNQIDHVAIAVHDLEAAIEYYGRAFGAEVCHREKVEKDAVEEALIRVGESYIQLTTGTSPESPISIFLDKRGEGIHHIGYRVDDCQKALDSLVNAGGRAIDEKPRPGSRGTTVAFVHPKGSFGTLIELVQENLEE
;
A
#
# COMPACT_ATOMS: atom_id res chain seq x y z
N MET A 1 18.88 -9.61 4.57
CA MET A 1 18.23 -8.68 3.62
C MET A 1 17.30 -7.80 4.45
N ILE A 2 17.04 -6.54 4.09
CA ILE A 2 16.17 -5.64 4.89
C ILE A 2 14.69 -5.89 4.62
N LEU A 3 14.36 -6.20 3.38
CA LEU A 3 13.03 -6.64 2.96
C LEU A 3 12.98 -8.17 2.87
N ASN A 4 11.83 -8.73 3.22
CA ASN A 4 11.61 -10.17 3.29
C ASN A 4 10.80 -10.67 2.08
N GLN A 5 9.73 -9.96 1.74
CA GLN A 5 8.82 -10.29 0.65
C GLN A 5 8.07 -9.06 0.16
N ILE A 6 7.43 -9.16 -1.01
CA ILE A 6 6.37 -8.23 -1.38
C ILE A 6 5.20 -8.48 -0.45
N ASP A 7 4.79 -7.46 0.29
CA ASP A 7 3.56 -7.53 1.08
C ASP A 7 2.37 -7.41 0.14
N HIS A 8 2.31 -6.33 -0.62
CA HIS A 8 1.22 -6.09 -1.55
C HIS A 8 1.64 -5.25 -2.75
N VAL A 9 0.84 -5.32 -3.80
CA VAL A 9 0.84 -4.35 -4.91
C VAL A 9 -0.48 -3.62 -4.88
N ALA A 10 -0.41 -2.30 -4.68
CA ALA A 10 -1.59 -1.46 -4.61
C ALA A 10 -2.00 -0.96 -5.98
N ILE A 11 -3.29 -1.08 -6.30
CA ILE A 11 -3.89 -0.64 -7.56
C ILE A 11 -4.99 0.37 -7.22
N ALA A 12 -4.77 1.62 -7.61
CA ALA A 12 -5.76 2.67 -7.48
C ALA A 12 -6.85 2.49 -8.55
N VAL A 13 -8.11 2.50 -8.11
CA VAL A 13 -9.30 2.34 -8.96
C VAL A 13 -10.34 3.39 -8.60
N HIS A 14 -11.11 3.87 -9.57
CA HIS A 14 -12.20 4.81 -9.34
C HIS A 14 -13.37 4.14 -8.62
N ASP A 15 -13.70 2.91 -9.00
CA ASP A 15 -14.80 2.13 -8.44
C ASP A 15 -14.26 0.83 -7.83
N LEU A 16 -14.24 0.78 -6.51
CA LEU A 16 -13.73 -0.36 -5.76
C LEU A 16 -14.58 -1.62 -5.97
N GLU A 17 -15.91 -1.48 -6.05
CA GLU A 17 -16.81 -2.62 -6.23
C GLU A 17 -16.66 -3.21 -7.64
N ALA A 18 -16.60 -2.36 -8.66
CA ALA A 18 -16.39 -2.82 -10.03
C ALA A 18 -15.05 -3.56 -10.19
N ALA A 19 -14.00 -3.09 -9.51
CA ALA A 19 -12.71 -3.76 -9.48
C ALA A 19 -12.78 -5.11 -8.76
N ILE A 20 -13.39 -5.19 -7.57
CA ILE A 20 -13.59 -6.45 -6.84
C ILE A 20 -14.34 -7.47 -7.70
N GLU A 21 -15.46 -7.05 -8.32
CA GLU A 21 -16.22 -7.91 -9.20
C GLU A 21 -15.40 -8.41 -10.40
N TYR A 22 -14.58 -7.54 -11.00
CA TYR A 22 -13.71 -7.93 -12.10
C TYR A 22 -12.73 -9.02 -11.66
N TYR A 23 -12.03 -8.85 -10.53
CA TYR A 23 -11.11 -9.86 -10.03
C TYR A 23 -11.82 -11.16 -9.67
N GLY A 24 -13.03 -11.09 -9.10
CA GLY A 24 -13.88 -12.25 -8.84
C GLY A 24 -14.24 -13.01 -10.13
N ARG A 25 -14.71 -12.31 -11.18
CA ARG A 25 -15.07 -12.93 -12.46
C ARG A 25 -13.88 -13.47 -13.24
N ALA A 26 -12.77 -12.72 -13.25
CA ALA A 26 -11.60 -13.04 -14.08
C ALA A 26 -10.74 -14.16 -13.47
N PHE A 27 -10.61 -14.19 -12.14
CA PHE A 27 -9.68 -15.08 -11.45
C PHE A 27 -10.33 -15.99 -10.39
N GLY A 28 -11.64 -15.84 -10.14
CA GLY A 28 -12.30 -16.51 -9.01
C GLY A 28 -11.82 -16.00 -7.66
N ALA A 29 -11.32 -14.76 -7.61
CA ALA A 29 -10.72 -14.19 -6.42
C ALA A 29 -11.78 -13.75 -5.39
N GLU A 30 -11.44 -13.90 -4.11
CA GLU A 30 -12.24 -13.42 -2.99
C GLU A 30 -11.47 -12.35 -2.22
N VAL A 31 -12.21 -11.36 -1.70
CA VAL A 31 -11.66 -10.34 -0.81
C VAL A 31 -11.47 -10.95 0.57
N CYS A 32 -10.21 -11.04 1.02
CA CYS A 32 -9.88 -11.61 2.33
C CYS A 32 -9.89 -10.56 3.45
N HIS A 33 -9.82 -9.28 3.11
CA HIS A 33 -9.88 -8.17 4.06
C HIS A 33 -10.37 -6.90 3.37
N ARG A 34 -11.14 -6.07 4.07
CA ARG A 34 -11.59 -4.76 3.61
C ARG A 34 -11.53 -3.80 4.79
N GLU A 35 -11.02 -2.61 4.55
CA GLU A 35 -10.89 -1.58 5.57
C GLU A 35 -11.12 -0.20 4.97
N LYS A 36 -11.73 0.69 5.78
CA LYS A 36 -11.81 2.11 5.48
C LYS A 36 -10.96 2.88 6.48
N VAL A 37 -9.91 3.50 6.00
CA VAL A 37 -8.96 4.28 6.77
C VAL A 37 -9.40 5.74 6.75
N GLU A 38 -10.30 6.12 7.67
CA GLU A 38 -10.91 7.45 7.70
C GLU A 38 -9.88 8.59 7.79
N LYS A 39 -8.76 8.36 8.49
CA LYS A 39 -7.68 9.36 8.64
C LYS A 39 -7.04 9.75 7.30
N ASP A 40 -6.91 8.79 6.40
CA ASP A 40 -6.27 8.98 5.10
C ASP A 40 -7.31 9.15 3.97
N ALA A 41 -8.61 9.11 4.32
CA ALA A 41 -9.73 9.11 3.37
C ALA A 41 -9.55 8.05 2.27
N VAL A 42 -9.21 6.82 2.67
CA VAL A 42 -8.97 5.69 1.77
C VAL A 42 -9.88 4.53 2.15
N GLU A 43 -10.37 3.82 1.14
CA GLU A 43 -10.97 2.51 1.30
C GLU A 43 -10.21 1.48 0.46
N GLU A 44 -10.01 0.30 1.02
CA GLU A 44 -9.24 -0.76 0.39
C GLU A 44 -9.86 -2.14 0.54
N ALA A 45 -9.59 -2.99 -0.45
CA ALA A 45 -9.92 -4.41 -0.44
C ALA A 45 -8.69 -5.23 -0.83
N LEU A 46 -8.35 -6.22 -0.01
CA LEU A 46 -7.23 -7.13 -0.23
C LEU A 46 -7.69 -8.45 -0.82
N ILE A 47 -6.98 -8.86 -1.86
CA ILE A 47 -7.09 -10.17 -2.49
C ILE A 47 -5.78 -10.89 -2.26
N ARG A 48 -5.80 -12.05 -1.59
CA ARG A 48 -4.59 -12.84 -1.34
C ARG A 48 -4.13 -13.55 -2.60
N VAL A 49 -2.84 -13.43 -2.90
CA VAL A 49 -2.15 -14.14 -3.99
C VAL A 49 -0.86 -14.75 -3.44
N GLY A 50 -0.89 -16.04 -3.12
CA GLY A 50 0.20 -16.70 -2.39
C GLY A 50 0.38 -16.07 -1.00
N GLU A 51 1.57 -15.56 -0.73
CA GLU A 51 1.91 -14.87 0.53
C GLU A 51 1.82 -13.34 0.45
N SER A 52 1.38 -12.81 -0.68
CA SER A 52 1.23 -11.37 -0.95
C SER A 52 -0.24 -11.01 -1.20
N TYR A 53 -0.50 -9.71 -1.37
CA TYR A 53 -1.82 -9.21 -1.68
C TYR A 53 -1.84 -8.35 -2.94
N ILE A 54 -2.96 -8.39 -3.65
CA ILE A 54 -3.38 -7.27 -4.50
C ILE A 54 -4.26 -6.39 -3.61
N GLN A 55 -3.89 -5.13 -3.45
CA GLN A 55 -4.66 -4.14 -2.69
C GLN A 55 -5.37 -3.22 -3.67
N LEU A 56 -6.67 -3.43 -3.86
CA LEU A 56 -7.52 -2.50 -4.59
C LEU A 56 -7.84 -1.34 -3.68
N THR A 57 -7.62 -0.11 -4.12
CA THR A 57 -7.77 1.07 -3.28
C THR A 57 -8.45 2.22 -4.02
N THR A 58 -9.32 2.94 -3.32
CA THR A 58 -9.97 4.16 -3.82
C THR A 58 -9.97 5.23 -2.72
N GLY A 59 -10.01 6.50 -3.14
CA GLY A 59 -10.14 7.61 -2.22
C GLY A 59 -11.60 7.90 -1.89
N THR A 60 -11.90 8.18 -0.62
CA THR A 60 -13.26 8.47 -0.15
C THR A 60 -13.55 9.97 -0.03
N SER A 61 -12.57 10.82 -0.36
CA SER A 61 -12.72 12.27 -0.52
C SER A 61 -11.78 12.80 -1.61
N PRO A 62 -12.02 14.00 -2.18
CA PRO A 62 -11.11 14.61 -3.16
C PRO A 62 -9.69 14.88 -2.64
N GLU A 63 -9.53 15.04 -1.33
CA GLU A 63 -8.25 15.32 -0.67
C GLU A 63 -7.42 14.06 -0.41
N SER A 64 -8.01 12.88 -0.59
CA SER A 64 -7.32 11.59 -0.44
C SER A 64 -6.09 11.52 -1.36
N PRO A 65 -4.95 11.00 -0.88
CA PRO A 65 -3.79 10.76 -1.74
C PRO A 65 -4.12 9.90 -2.98
N ILE A 66 -5.05 8.93 -2.83
CA ILE A 66 -5.48 8.05 -3.91
C ILE A 66 -6.35 8.81 -4.93
N SER A 67 -7.29 9.65 -4.47
CA SER A 67 -8.07 10.51 -5.38
C SER A 67 -7.17 11.45 -6.18
N ILE A 68 -6.20 12.09 -5.52
CA ILE A 68 -5.24 12.98 -6.17
C ILE A 68 -4.37 12.21 -7.19
N PHE A 69 -4.01 10.96 -6.91
CA PHE A 69 -3.29 10.11 -7.86
C PHE A 69 -4.16 9.80 -9.08
N LEU A 70 -5.40 9.33 -8.85
CA LEU A 70 -6.35 8.99 -9.90
C LEU A 70 -6.60 10.17 -10.84
N ASP A 71 -6.79 11.38 -10.31
CA ASP A 71 -6.99 12.59 -11.12
C ASP A 71 -5.78 12.93 -12.02
N LYS A 72 -4.57 12.63 -11.54
CA LYS A 72 -3.32 12.98 -12.24
C LYS A 72 -2.81 11.90 -13.19
N ARG A 73 -3.16 10.64 -12.94
CA ARG A 73 -2.54 9.47 -13.57
C ARG A 73 -3.55 8.46 -14.13
N GLY A 74 -4.82 8.55 -13.74
CA GLY A 74 -5.81 7.52 -13.98
C GLY A 74 -5.60 6.31 -13.06
N GLU A 75 -6.38 5.26 -13.33
CA GLU A 75 -6.26 3.98 -12.62
C GLU A 75 -4.94 3.27 -12.93
N GLY A 76 -4.47 2.46 -11.97
CA GLY A 76 -3.26 1.66 -12.15
C GLY A 76 -2.47 1.42 -10.86
N ILE A 77 -1.28 0.85 -11.01
CA ILE A 77 -0.40 0.56 -9.87
C ILE A 77 -0.01 1.86 -9.17
N HIS A 78 -0.35 1.98 -7.89
CA HIS A 78 -0.05 3.13 -7.06
C HIS A 78 1.28 2.98 -6.34
N HIS A 79 1.49 1.86 -5.66
CA HIS A 79 2.68 1.60 -4.88
C HIS A 79 2.95 0.10 -4.69
N ILE A 80 4.14 -0.22 -4.19
CA ILE A 80 4.53 -1.57 -3.79
C ILE A 80 4.88 -1.54 -2.31
N GLY A 81 4.23 -2.44 -1.54
CA GLY A 81 4.55 -2.69 -0.15
C GLY A 81 5.58 -3.80 0.01
N TYR A 82 6.62 -3.57 0.81
CA TYR A 82 7.60 -4.57 1.18
C TYR A 82 7.51 -4.89 2.67
N ARG A 83 7.39 -6.19 2.98
CA ARG A 83 7.44 -6.71 4.35
C ARG A 83 8.83 -6.51 4.94
N VAL A 84 8.90 -5.95 6.15
CA VAL A 84 10.15 -5.74 6.92
C VAL A 84 9.95 -6.11 8.38
N ASP A 85 11.01 -6.54 9.05
CA ASP A 85 10.96 -6.90 10.48
C ASP A 85 10.91 -5.66 11.40
N ASP A 86 11.57 -4.57 10.97
CA ASP A 86 11.65 -3.30 11.70
C ASP A 86 11.53 -2.14 10.71
N CYS A 87 10.39 -1.45 10.77
CA CYS A 87 10.04 -0.38 9.86
C CYS A 87 10.96 0.84 10.00
N GLN A 88 11.39 1.18 11.22
CA GLN A 88 12.28 2.33 11.43
C GLN A 88 13.67 2.04 10.87
N LYS A 89 14.22 0.87 11.18
CA LYS A 89 15.52 0.43 10.67
C LYS A 89 15.54 0.32 9.15
N ALA A 90 14.45 -0.16 8.56
CA ALA A 90 14.29 -0.22 7.11
C ALA A 90 14.24 1.18 6.49
N LEU A 91 13.45 2.10 7.07
CA LEU A 91 13.36 3.48 6.62
C LEU A 91 14.72 4.18 6.64
N ASP A 92 15.45 4.08 7.75
CA ASP A 92 16.79 4.67 7.90
C ASP A 92 17.75 4.14 6.83
N SER A 93 17.69 2.84 6.55
CA SER A 93 18.54 2.21 5.54
C SER A 93 18.21 2.67 4.12
N LEU A 94 16.92 2.85 3.80
CA LEU A 94 16.48 3.39 2.50
C LEU A 94 16.91 4.85 2.34
N VAL A 95 16.80 5.67 3.39
CA VAL A 95 17.26 7.06 3.36
C VAL A 95 18.77 7.14 3.19
N ASN A 96 19.54 6.33 3.91
CA ASN A 96 21.00 6.24 3.78
C ASN A 96 21.45 5.80 2.38
N ALA A 97 20.62 5.04 1.67
CA ALA A 97 20.85 4.63 0.28
C ALA A 97 20.45 5.71 -0.76
N GLY A 98 20.00 6.90 -0.32
CA GLY A 98 19.59 8.01 -1.18
C GLY A 98 18.08 8.10 -1.43
N GLY A 99 17.28 7.26 -0.77
CA GLY A 99 15.83 7.37 -0.75
C GLY A 99 15.37 8.63 -0.02
N ARG A 100 14.16 9.10 -0.35
CA ARG A 100 13.55 10.24 0.32
C ARG A 100 12.32 9.76 1.09
N ALA A 101 12.40 9.78 2.41
CA ALA A 101 11.25 9.47 3.25
C ALA A 101 10.10 10.46 3.00
N ILE A 102 8.87 9.94 2.97
CA ILE A 102 7.63 10.74 3.05
C ILE A 102 7.25 10.88 4.52
N ASP A 103 7.22 9.76 5.24
CA ASP A 103 6.98 9.74 6.68
C ASP A 103 8.31 9.96 7.42
N GLU A 104 8.35 10.93 8.34
CA GLU A 104 9.54 11.15 9.18
C GLU A 104 9.79 10.00 10.16
N LYS A 105 8.73 9.28 10.54
CA LYS A 105 8.74 8.10 11.42
C LYS A 105 7.63 7.13 10.99
N PRO A 106 7.80 5.81 11.21
CA PRO A 106 6.74 4.84 10.99
C PRO A 106 5.47 5.20 11.77
N ARG A 107 4.33 4.87 11.17
CA ARG A 107 2.99 5.18 11.68
C ARG A 107 2.08 3.96 11.57
N PRO A 108 0.92 3.93 12.26
CA PRO A 108 -0.07 2.88 12.04
C PRO A 108 -0.53 2.83 10.57
N GLY A 109 -0.60 1.63 10.01
CA GLY A 109 -1.17 1.31 8.70
C GLY A 109 -2.43 0.45 8.81
N SER A 110 -2.92 -0.06 7.68
CA SER A 110 -4.06 -0.99 7.66
C SER A 110 -3.68 -2.33 8.31
N ARG A 111 -4.70 -3.13 8.68
CA ARG A 111 -4.49 -4.46 9.32
C ARG A 111 -3.65 -4.43 10.61
N GLY A 112 -3.62 -3.31 11.34
CA GLY A 112 -2.83 -3.16 12.56
C GLY A 112 -1.30 -3.14 12.32
N THR A 113 -0.86 -2.94 11.09
CA THR A 113 0.56 -2.88 10.73
C THR A 113 1.21 -1.57 11.16
N THR A 114 2.54 -1.53 11.13
CA THR A 114 3.34 -0.31 11.20
C THR A 114 3.99 -0.06 9.86
N VAL A 115 3.78 1.14 9.31
CA VAL A 115 4.15 1.46 7.93
C VAL A 115 4.93 2.77 7.81
N ALA A 116 5.72 2.89 6.74
CA ALA A 116 6.36 4.13 6.34
C ALA A 116 6.51 4.18 4.81
N PHE A 117 6.30 5.36 4.22
CA PHE A 117 6.41 5.57 2.78
C PHE A 117 7.71 6.25 2.37
N VAL A 118 8.24 5.84 1.23
CA VAL A 118 9.41 6.44 0.57
C VAL A 118 8.98 6.99 -0.79
N HIS A 119 9.31 8.27 -1.01
CA HIS A 119 8.91 9.03 -2.18
C HIS A 119 9.55 8.48 -3.46
N PRO A 120 8.81 8.40 -4.59
CA PRO A 120 9.33 7.98 -5.91
C PRO A 120 10.65 8.63 -6.35
N LYS A 121 10.87 9.85 -5.87
CA LYS A 121 12.11 10.61 -6.05
C LYS A 121 13.15 10.05 -5.08
N GLY A 122 14.09 9.29 -5.61
CA GLY A 122 15.11 8.56 -4.83
C GLY A 122 14.90 7.05 -4.83
N SER A 123 13.78 6.56 -5.39
CA SER A 123 13.44 5.14 -5.50
C SER A 123 13.04 4.76 -6.94
N PHE A 124 13.76 5.29 -7.93
CA PHE A 124 13.57 4.96 -9.36
C PHE A 124 12.14 5.14 -9.88
N GLY A 125 11.38 6.08 -9.31
CA GLY A 125 10.00 6.36 -9.72
C GLY A 125 8.95 5.50 -9.01
N THR A 126 9.34 4.63 -8.09
CA THR A 126 8.41 3.75 -7.35
C THR A 126 8.06 4.36 -6.00
N LEU A 127 6.76 4.55 -5.73
CA LEU A 127 6.29 4.79 -4.37
C LEU A 127 6.42 3.47 -3.60
N ILE A 128 7.23 3.48 -2.54
CA ILE A 128 7.49 2.29 -1.74
C ILE A 128 6.81 2.47 -0.39
N GLU A 129 6.09 1.44 0.05
CA GLU A 129 5.65 1.29 1.43
C GLU A 129 6.50 0.21 2.12
N LEU A 130 6.93 0.50 3.34
CA LEU A 130 7.53 -0.48 4.25
C LEU A 130 6.42 -0.95 5.17
N VAL A 131 6.25 -2.27 5.31
CA VAL A 131 5.16 -2.87 6.09
C VAL A 131 5.76 -3.80 7.13
N GLN A 132 5.61 -3.43 8.40
CA GLN A 132 5.93 -4.29 9.54
C GLN A 132 4.62 -4.84 10.09
N GLU A 133 4.48 -6.17 10.08
CA GLU A 133 3.37 -6.84 10.77
C GLU A 133 3.63 -6.79 12.27
N ASN A 134 2.64 -6.31 13.01
CA ASN A 134 2.65 -6.40 14.46
C ASN A 134 1.93 -7.72 14.79
N LEU A 135 2.67 -8.69 15.32
CA LEU A 135 2.05 -9.91 15.83
C LEU A 135 1.15 -9.50 17.00
N GLU A 136 -0.15 -9.73 16.90
CA GLU A 136 -1.00 -9.80 18.08
C GLU A 136 -0.56 -11.04 18.88
N GLU A 137 -0.25 -10.86 20.18
CA GLU A 137 -0.13 -11.96 21.14
C GLU A 137 -1.50 -12.60 21.44
#